data_AF-A0A524JI71-F1
#
_entry.id   AF-A0A524JI71-F1
#
_cell.length_a   1.000
_cell.length_b   1.000
_cell.length_c   1.000
_cell.angle_alpha   90.00
_cell.angle_beta   90.00
_cell.angle_gamma   90.00
#
_symmetry.space_group_name_H-M   'P 1'
#
loop_
_entity.id
_entity.type
_entity.pdbx_description
1 polymer ?
#
loop_
_entity_poly.entity_id
_entity_poly.type
_entity_poly.pdbx_seq_one_letter_code
_entity_poly.pdbx_strand_id
1 'polypeptide(L)'
;MQTILGAGGGIGMALAKALTHYTTDIRLVSRNPKKVNPSDELMSADLLNAEAVRQAVKGSSIVYVTLGFEYSVKVWAQSWPPFIDHVIAACKEHGSRLVFFDNKKLLGLKDW
;
A
#
# COMPACT_ATOMS: atom_id res chain seq x y z
N MET A 1 -2.83 -5.12 -13.87
CA MET A 1 -2.66 -3.99 -12.96
C MET A 1 -1.77 -4.33 -11.77
N GLN A 2 -0.89 -3.39 -11.42
CA GLN A 2 -0.12 -3.41 -10.17
C GLN A 2 -0.49 -2.21 -9.30
N THR A 3 -0.84 -2.42 -8.03
CA THR A 3 -1.33 -1.37 -7.14
C THR A 3 -0.31 -1.01 -6.07
N ILE A 4 -0.07 0.29 -5.85
CA ILE A 4 0.76 0.81 -4.76
C ILE A 4 -0.15 1.47 -3.71
N LEU A 5 -0.24 0.86 -2.53
CA LEU A 5 -0.90 1.40 -1.34
C LEU A 5 0.09 2.28 -0.57
N GLY A 6 -0.21 3.57 -0.46
CA GLY A 6 0.72 4.56 0.11
C GLY A 6 1.64 5.19 -0.92
N ALA A 7 1.14 5.41 -2.14
CA ALA A 7 1.93 5.87 -3.29
C ALA A 7 2.54 7.28 -3.14
N GLY A 8 2.05 8.10 -2.19
CA GLY A 8 2.52 9.48 -2.00
C GLY A 8 3.87 9.62 -1.29
N GLY A 9 4.42 8.54 -0.73
CA GLY A 9 5.72 8.55 -0.05
C GLY A 9 6.91 8.33 -1.00
N GLY A 10 8.13 8.60 -0.53
CA GLY A 10 9.35 8.46 -1.35
C GLY A 10 9.56 7.06 -1.94
N ILE A 11 9.27 6.00 -1.17
CA ILE A 11 9.34 4.61 -1.65
C ILE A 11 8.28 4.37 -2.73
N GLY A 12 7.03 4.77 -2.49
CA GLY A 12 5.93 4.59 -3.45
C GLY A 12 6.20 5.30 -4.78
N MET A 13 6.72 6.53 -4.74
CA MET A 13 7.08 7.28 -5.94
C MET A 13 8.25 6.65 -6.71
N ALA A 14 9.30 6.19 -6.01
CA ALA A 14 10.43 5.52 -6.65
C ALA A 14 10.00 4.19 -7.27
N LEU A 15 9.16 3.42 -6.58
CA LEU A 15 8.60 2.17 -7.06
C LEU A 15 7.74 2.39 -8.31
N ALA A 16 6.85 3.39 -8.31
CA ALA A 16 6.01 3.71 -9.46
C ALA A 16 6.83 4.00 -10.73
N LYS A 17 7.98 4.68 -10.61
CA LYS A 17 8.90 4.89 -11.74
C LYS A 17 9.54 3.59 -12.20
N ALA A 18 10.05 2.78 -11.26
CA ALA A 18 10.72 1.53 -11.56
C ALA A 18 9.79 0.48 -12.20
N LEU A 19 8.51 0.47 -11.83
CA LEU A 19 7.53 -0.48 -12.35
C LEU A 19 7.26 -0.31 -13.85
N THR A 20 7.53 0.87 -14.43
CA THR A 20 7.34 1.14 -15.87
C THR A 20 8.16 0.22 -16.77
N HIS A 21 9.26 -0.35 -16.26
CA HIS A 21 10.04 -1.38 -16.97
C HIS A 21 9.31 -2.72 -17.13
N TYR A 22 8.26 -2.97 -16.34
CA TYR A 22 7.54 -4.23 -16.28
C TYR A 22 6.07 -4.08 -16.70
N THR A 23 5.45 -2.93 -16.45
CA THR A 23 4.06 -2.65 -16.78
C THR A 23 3.77 -1.15 -16.83
N THR A 24 2.79 -0.76 -17.62
CA THR A 24 2.24 0.61 -17.64
C THR A 24 0.91 0.73 -16.90
N ASP A 25 0.34 -0.41 -16.47
CA ASP A 25 -0.95 -0.50 -15.78
C ASP A 25 -0.73 -0.47 -14.25
N ILE A 26 -0.54 0.74 -13.73
CA ILE A 26 -0.15 1.03 -12.35
C ILE A 26 -1.24 1.87 -11.67
N ARG A 27 -1.76 1.40 -10.53
CA ARG A 27 -2.68 2.16 -9.68
C ARG A 27 -1.95 2.76 -8.47
N LEU A 28 -2.03 4.08 -8.31
CA LEU A 28 -1.46 4.81 -7.18
C LEU A 28 -2.55 5.18 -6.18
N VAL A 29 -2.44 4.63 -4.97
CA VAL A 29 -3.45 4.78 -3.92
C VAL A 29 -2.89 5.55 -2.74
N SER A 30 -3.54 6.66 -2.39
CA SER A 30 -3.27 7.44 -1.17
C SER A 30 -4.43 8.41 -0.92
N ARG A 31 -4.40 9.19 0.15
CA ARG A 31 -5.43 10.22 0.40
C ARG A 31 -5.44 11.34 -0.65
N ASN A 32 -4.25 11.66 -1.20
CA ASN A 32 -4.06 12.73 -2.19
C ASN A 32 -3.09 12.24 -3.28
N PRO A 33 -3.50 11.27 -4.12
CA PRO A 33 -2.61 10.65 -5.09
C PRO A 33 -2.23 11.65 -6.19
N LYS A 34 -1.01 11.52 -6.70
CA LYS A 34 -0.49 12.31 -7.82
C LYS A 34 0.14 11.38 -8.82
N LYS A 35 -0.02 11.68 -10.11
CA LYS A 35 0.65 10.92 -11.17
C LYS A 35 2.16 11.01 -11.02
N VAL A 36 2.81 9.87 -11.16
CA VAL A 36 4.26 9.74 -11.28
C VAL A 36 4.63 9.47 -12.75
N ASN A 37 3.80 8.68 -13.43
CA ASN A 37 3.87 8.35 -14.84
C ASN A 37 2.58 8.77 -15.57
N PRO A 38 2.61 8.96 -16.90
CA PRO A 38 1.42 9.38 -17.67
C PRO A 38 0.24 8.40 -17.58
N SER A 39 0.52 7.09 -17.56
CA SER A 39 -0.47 6.01 -17.56
C SER A 39 -1.01 5.63 -16.18
N ASP A 40 -0.51 6.25 -15.10
CA ASP A 40 -0.95 5.90 -13.76
C ASP A 40 -2.46 6.14 -13.58
N GLU A 41 -3.15 5.15 -13.03
CA GLU A 41 -4.48 5.27 -12.47
C GLU A 41 -4.38 5.83 -11.05
N LEU A 42 -5.11 6.90 -10.74
CA LEU A 42 -5.11 7.50 -9.41
C LEU A 42 -6.37 7.08 -8.66
N MET A 43 -6.20 6.62 -7.42
CA MET A 43 -7.31 6.30 -6.55
C MET A 43 -7.12 6.97 -5.18
N SER A 44 -8.04 7.87 -4.85
CA SER A 44 -8.08 8.44 -3.50
C SER A 44 -8.74 7.45 -2.54
N ALA A 45 -8.06 7.13 -1.44
CA ALA A 45 -8.57 6.24 -0.42
C ALA A 45 -7.96 6.52 0.95
N ASP A 46 -8.77 6.33 1.99
CA ASP A 46 -8.27 6.11 3.34
C ASP A 46 -7.97 4.61 3.53
N LEU A 47 -6.70 4.28 3.72
CA LEU A 47 -6.24 2.90 3.82
C LEU A 47 -6.56 2.27 5.18
N LEU A 48 -7.11 3.02 6.14
CA LEU A 48 -7.68 2.44 7.36
C LEU A 48 -9.11 1.92 7.15
N ASN A 49 -9.77 2.27 6.04
CA ASN A 49 -11.10 1.77 5.69
C ASN A 49 -11.00 0.45 4.90
N ALA A 50 -11.58 -0.63 5.45
CA ALA A 50 -11.53 -1.96 4.85
C ALA A 50 -12.09 -2.02 3.42
N GLU A 51 -13.23 -1.39 3.19
CA GLU A 51 -13.88 -1.38 1.87
C GLU A 51 -13.06 -0.59 0.85
N ALA A 52 -12.46 0.53 1.27
CA ALA A 52 -11.57 1.30 0.41
C ALA A 52 -10.32 0.49 -0.01
N VAL A 53 -9.75 -0.28 0.93
CA VAL A 53 -8.64 -1.21 0.62
C VAL A 53 -9.09 -2.31 -0.34
N ARG A 54 -10.26 -2.89 -0.12
CA ARG A 54 -10.83 -3.92 -1.00
C ARG A 54 -10.98 -3.41 -2.44
N GLN A 55 -11.58 -2.23 -2.61
CA GLN A 55 -11.71 -1.61 -3.93
C GLN A 55 -10.35 -1.27 -4.56
N ALA A 56 -9.37 -0.82 -3.76
CA ALA A 56 -8.04 -0.51 -4.26
C ALA A 56 -7.28 -1.73 -4.80
N VAL A 57 -7.49 -2.89 -4.19
CA VAL A 57 -6.86 -4.17 -4.58
C VAL A 57 -7.60 -4.86 -5.72
N LYS A 58 -8.87 -4.54 -5.95
CA LYS A 58 -9.67 -5.16 -7.00
C LYS A 58 -9.03 -5.02 -8.38
N GLY A 59 -8.83 -6.15 -9.05
CA GLY A 59 -8.24 -6.25 -10.39
C GLY A 59 -6.70 -6.26 -10.42
N SER A 60 -6.05 -6.23 -9.25
CA SER A 60 -4.59 -6.18 -9.14
C SER A 60 -3.98 -7.57 -9.11
N SER A 61 -2.92 -7.79 -9.89
CA SER A 61 -2.12 -9.02 -9.82
C SER A 61 -1.05 -8.96 -8.73
N ILE A 62 -0.55 -7.75 -8.44
CA ILE A 62 0.41 -7.47 -7.37
C ILE A 62 -0.01 -6.20 -6.64
N VAL A 63 0.05 -6.24 -5.31
CA VAL A 63 -0.19 -5.11 -4.41
C VAL A 63 1.08 -4.85 -3.60
N TYR A 64 1.53 -3.61 -3.64
CA TYR A 64 2.67 -3.13 -2.88
C TYR A 64 2.18 -2.24 -1.74
N VAL A 65 2.62 -2.52 -0.52
CA VAL A 65 2.39 -1.64 0.62
C VAL A 65 3.66 -0.84 0.85
N THR A 66 3.58 0.47 0.61
CA THR A 66 4.68 1.43 0.78
C THR A 66 4.31 2.56 1.75
N LEU A 67 3.16 2.48 2.41
CA LEU A 67 2.75 3.47 3.39
C LEU A 67 3.61 3.35 4.66
N GLY A 68 3.89 4.50 5.26
CA GLY A 68 4.39 4.57 6.63
C GLY A 68 3.37 5.35 7.46
N PHE A 69 2.99 4.80 8.62
CA PHE A 69 2.30 5.58 9.63
C PHE A 69 3.28 6.53 10.33
N GLU A 70 2.73 7.58 10.96
CA GLU A 70 3.50 8.48 11.82
C GLU A 70 4.34 7.69 12.84
N TYR A 71 5.58 8.11 13.09
CA TYR A 71 6.52 7.40 13.96
C TYR A 71 6.12 7.53 15.43
N SER A 72 5.09 6.78 15.81
CA SER A 72 4.48 6.79 17.14
C SER A 72 4.04 5.37 17.48
N VAL A 73 4.56 4.84 18.59
CA VAL A 73 4.21 3.48 19.06
C VAL A 73 2.71 3.33 19.25
N LYS A 74 2.04 4.36 19.76
CA LYS A 74 0.59 4.37 19.95
C LYS A 74 -0.15 4.26 18.61
N VAL A 75 0.25 5.05 17.61
CA VAL A 75 -0.35 5.00 16.26
C VAL A 75 -0.09 3.63 15.63
N TRP A 76 1.12 3.12 15.75
CA TRP A 76 1.51 1.84 15.16
C TRP A 76 0.70 0.68 15.73
N ALA A 77 0.59 0.59 17.05
CA ALA A 77 -0.19 -0.46 17.71
C ALA A 77 -1.67 -0.44 17.31
N GLN A 78 -2.22 0.74 16.99
CA GLN A 78 -3.63 0.90 16.62
C GLN A 78 -3.87 0.72 15.11
N SER A 79 -2.95 1.15 14.27
CA SER A 79 -3.17 1.27 12.82
C SER A 79 -2.61 0.10 12.02
N TRP A 80 -1.45 -0.46 12.40
CA TRP A 80 -0.81 -1.53 11.63
C TRP A 80 -1.63 -2.83 11.60
N PRO A 81 -2.09 -3.38 12.74
CA PRO A 81 -2.82 -4.64 12.74
C PRO A 81 -4.07 -4.62 11.85
N PRO A 82 -5.04 -3.69 12.04
CA PRO A 82 -6.24 -3.70 11.19
C PRO A 82 -5.92 -3.39 9.73
N PHE A 83 -4.94 -2.51 9.46
CA PHE A 83 -4.55 -2.20 8.07
C PHE A 83 -4.03 -3.44 7.34
N ILE A 84 -3.08 -4.18 7.93
CA ILE A 84 -2.53 -5.37 7.29
C ILE A 84 -3.57 -6.48 7.15
N ASP A 85 -4.47 -6.63 8.12
CA ASP A 85 -5.57 -7.59 8.01
C ASP A 85 -6.49 -7.27 6.82
N HIS A 86 -6.85 -6.00 6.64
CA HIS A 86 -7.63 -5.56 5.48
C HIS A 86 -6.92 -5.85 4.15
N VAL A 87 -5.62 -5.57 4.07
CA VAL A 87 -4.82 -5.80 2.85
C VAL A 87 -4.72 -7.30 2.53
N ILE A 88 -4.44 -8.14 3.55
CA ILE A 88 -4.36 -9.59 3.37
C ILE A 88 -5.72 -10.15 2.94
N ALA A 89 -6.82 -9.71 3.57
CA ALA A 89 -8.16 -10.14 3.20
C ALA A 89 -8.49 -9.77 1.74
N ALA A 90 -8.24 -8.51 1.35
CA ALA A 90 -8.47 -8.05 -0.01
C ALA A 90 -7.61 -8.77 -1.05
N CYS A 91 -6.33 -9.03 -0.74
CA CYS A 91 -5.45 -9.79 -1.63
C CYS A 91 -5.93 -11.24 -1.80
N LYS A 92 -6.39 -11.88 -0.73
CA LYS A 92 -6.99 -13.23 -0.80
C LYS A 92 -8.25 -13.24 -1.65
N GLU A 93 -9.15 -12.27 -1.44
CA GLU A 93 -10.41 -12.15 -2.19
C GLU A 93 -10.18 -11.99 -3.69
N HIS A 94 -9.16 -11.21 -4.07
CA HIS A 94 -8.88 -10.89 -5.48
C HIS A 94 -7.75 -11.72 -6.11
N GLY A 95 -7.17 -12.68 -5.38
CA GLY A 95 -6.07 -13.52 -5.87
C GLY A 95 -4.78 -12.73 -6.14
N SER A 96 -4.57 -11.61 -5.45
CA SER A 96 -3.42 -10.73 -5.62
C SER A 96 -2.21 -11.20 -4.81
N ARG A 97 -1.01 -11.05 -5.36
CA ARG A 97 0.23 -11.20 -4.59
C ARG A 97 0.51 -9.94 -3.77
N LEU A 98 0.94 -10.10 -2.53
CA LEU A 98 1.28 -9.00 -1.63
C LEU A 98 2.80 -8.85 -1.51
N VAL A 99 3.31 -7.63 -1.68
CA VAL A 99 4.68 -7.24 -1.38
C VAL A 99 4.64 -6.13 -0.34
N PHE A 100 5.27 -6.36 0.80
CA PHE A 100 5.27 -5.44 1.94
C PHE A 100 6.65 -4.81 2.12
N PHE A 101 6.74 -3.48 2.04
CA PHE A 101 7.97 -2.75 2.34
C PHE A 101 7.99 -2.39 3.82
N ASP A 102 8.66 -3.21 4.63
CA ASP A 102 8.82 -2.94 6.05
C ASP A 102 9.94 -1.93 6.33
N ASN A 103 9.95 -1.41 7.53
CA ASN A 103 10.99 -0.55 8.04
C ASN A 103 12.25 -1.37 8.42
N LYS A 104 13.40 -0.69 8.53
CA LYS A 104 14.70 -1.30 8.87
C LYS A 104 14.75 -1.86 10.30
N LYS A 105 13.76 -1.55 11.15
CA LYS A 105 13.72 -1.97 12.57
C LYS A 105 12.42 -2.71 12.85
N LEU A 106 12.48 -4.04 12.76
CA LEU A 106 11.53 -4.88 13.48
C LEU A 106 11.57 -4.43 14.95
N LEU A 107 10.48 -3.87 15.47
CA LEU A 107 10.31 -3.66 16.91
C LEU A 107 10.07 -5.03 17.56
N GLY A 108 11.14 -5.82 17.66
CA GLY A 108 11.20 -7.04 18.45
C GLY A 108 11.45 -6.69 19.92
N LEU A 109 10.48 -7.06 20.75
CA LEU A 109 10.52 -7.27 22.20
C LEU A 109 10.99 -6.09 23.05
N LYS A 110 10.03 -5.25 23.47
CA LYS A 110 9.96 -4.88 24.88
C LYS A 110 8.64 -5.41 25.41
N ASP A 111 8.77 -6.25 26.42
CA ASP A 111 7.66 -6.92 27.09
C ASP A 111 6.54 -5.93 27.46
N TRP A 112 5.32 -6.41 27.26
CA TRP A 112 4.04 -5.78 27.57
C TRP A 112 3.94 -5.45 29.06
#